data_AF-A0A2V7WAR3-F1
#
_entry.id   AF-A0A2V7WAR3-F1
#
_cell.length_a   1.000
_cell.length_b   1.000
_cell.length_c   1.000
_cell.angle_alpha   90.00
_cell.angle_beta   90.00
_cell.angle_gamma   90.00
#
_symmetry.space_group_name_H-M   'P 1'
#
loop_
_entity.id
_entity.type
_entity.pdbx_description
1 polymer ?
#
loop_
_entity_poly.entity_id
_entity_poly.type
_entity_poly.pdbx_seq_one_letter_code
_entity_poly.pdbx_strand_id
1 'polypeptide(L)'
;MTRRILIGAIAALMSAGVATASWYDDYNAGIAAVRKGQWAVVIQKMTAAINANPKENDNARTYGNIFINYHPYYYRGLAHLRTGKYEEAVKDFETTSGPGEIDRGSIDELMQDAKAKLAAASTPEPQPAQPQPQPQPVPQPTRPAIDPALRQRAATAIEQAKQRLGAAQQRKATASPQYSQALQAITSANTQFGAAKTNEDLTAVIAAADNAMLLADSATAPATATTAPPTKTTSVTDIVLGATTRRVRVALEAYFRGDFDDASRGFQKLSQDLPKNG
;
A
#
# COMPACT_ATOMS: atom_id res chain seq x y z
N MET A 1 76.18 4.28 39.78
CA MET A 1 75.84 5.72 39.69
C MET A 1 75.12 5.95 38.36
N THR A 2 73.79 5.91 38.38
CA THR A 2 72.88 7.08 38.24
C THR A 2 72.94 7.81 36.90
N ARG A 3 71.91 7.60 36.06
CA ARG A 3 71.11 8.65 35.38
C ARG A 3 70.02 8.02 34.50
N ARG A 4 68.79 7.96 35.03
CA ARG A 4 67.55 7.75 34.27
C ARG A 4 66.98 9.12 33.94
N ILE A 5 66.89 9.46 32.66
CA ILE A 5 66.32 10.72 32.18
C ILE A 5 64.82 10.53 31.91
N LEU A 6 64.04 11.40 32.55
CA LEU A 6 62.61 11.64 32.42
C LEU A 6 62.26 12.13 31.00
N ILE A 7 61.30 11.48 30.34
CA ILE A 7 60.48 12.05 29.25
C ILE A 7 59.09 11.47 29.52
N GLY A 8 58.05 12.21 29.90
CA GLY A 8 57.69 13.58 29.55
C GLY A 8 56.27 13.52 29.01
N ALA A 9 55.30 13.26 29.90
CA ALA A 9 53.90 13.06 29.60
C ALA A 9 53.20 14.39 29.28
N ILE A 10 52.73 14.56 28.04
CA ILE A 10 51.65 15.49 27.68
C ILE A 10 50.80 14.82 26.59
N ALA A 11 49.87 13.97 27.00
CA ALA A 11 48.75 13.56 26.16
C ALA A 11 47.66 14.63 26.31
N ALA A 12 47.66 15.62 25.42
CA ALA A 12 46.62 16.62 25.35
C ALA A 12 45.29 15.95 24.97
N LEU A 13 44.40 15.77 25.95
CA LEU A 13 42.98 15.50 25.75
C LEU A 13 42.36 16.71 25.01
N MET A 14 42.38 16.67 23.69
CA MET A 14 41.51 17.48 22.84
C MET A 14 40.16 16.77 22.73
N SER A 15 39.36 16.82 23.79
CA SER A 15 37.93 16.48 23.75
C SER A 15 37.19 17.62 23.05
N ALA A 16 37.34 17.73 21.73
CA ALA A 16 36.57 18.66 20.93
C ALA A 16 35.08 18.35 21.08
N GLY A 17 34.29 19.36 21.49
CA GLY A 17 32.85 19.26 21.65
C GLY A 17 32.22 18.74 20.37
N VAL A 18 31.60 17.57 20.47
CA VAL A 18 30.87 16.94 19.36
C VAL A 18 29.75 17.88 18.95
N ALA A 19 29.82 18.39 17.72
CA ALA A 19 28.78 19.21 17.13
C ALA A 19 27.48 18.39 17.03
N THR A 20 26.62 18.52 18.04
CA THR A 20 25.31 17.83 18.21
C THR A 20 24.26 18.23 17.18
N ALA A 21 24.67 18.96 16.14
CA ALA A 21 23.85 19.57 15.11
C ALA A 21 23.98 18.89 13.73
N SER A 22 25.01 18.06 13.52
CA SER A 22 25.35 17.51 12.19
C SER A 22 24.29 16.58 11.61
N TRP A 23 23.59 15.78 12.44
CA TRP A 23 22.67 14.76 11.94
C TRP A 23 21.44 15.37 11.26
N TYR A 24 20.98 16.53 11.73
CA TYR A 24 19.80 17.20 11.17
C TYR A 24 20.10 17.78 9.79
N ASP A 25 21.26 18.39 9.61
CA ASP A 25 21.66 18.95 8.30
C ASP A 25 21.79 17.84 7.25
N ASP A 26 22.37 16.70 7.64
CA ASP A 26 22.43 15.51 6.77
C ASP A 26 21.05 14.93 6.49
N TYR A 27 20.19 14.79 7.49
CA TYR A 27 18.82 14.33 7.31
C TYR A 27 18.06 15.23 6.32
N ASN A 28 18.08 16.55 6.55
CA ASN A 28 17.37 17.51 5.71
C ASN A 28 17.92 17.54 4.27
N ALA A 29 19.25 17.46 4.10
CA ALA A 29 19.86 17.30 2.77
C ALA A 29 19.41 16.00 2.08
N GLY A 30 19.28 14.91 2.84
CA GLY A 30 18.73 13.64 2.38
C GLY A 30 17.27 13.76 1.93
N ILE A 31 16.42 14.43 2.70
CA ILE A 31 15.01 14.71 2.33
C ILE A 31 14.94 15.51 1.03
N ALA A 32 15.77 16.55 0.89
CA ALA A 32 15.85 17.32 -0.35
C ALA A 32 16.28 16.46 -1.54
N ALA A 33 17.21 15.51 -1.33
CA ALA A 33 17.64 14.56 -2.36
C ALA A 33 16.54 13.54 -2.72
N VAL A 34 15.73 13.09 -1.76
CA VAL A 34 14.55 12.22 -2.01
C VAL A 34 13.56 12.91 -2.96
N ARG A 35 13.30 14.21 -2.75
CA ARG A 35 12.42 14.99 -3.63
C ARG A 35 12.95 15.11 -5.07
N LYS A 36 14.27 15.11 -5.24
CA LYS A 36 14.96 15.18 -6.54
C LYS A 36 15.23 13.80 -7.17
N GLY A 37 14.89 12.70 -6.50
CA GLY A 37 15.20 11.34 -6.97
C GLY A 37 16.70 11.01 -6.98
N GLN A 38 17.52 11.71 -6.21
CA GLN A 38 18.98 11.51 -6.15
C GLN A 38 19.35 10.40 -5.16
N TRP A 39 18.99 9.16 -5.47
CA TRP A 39 19.02 8.04 -4.52
C TRP A 39 20.40 7.76 -3.90
N ALA A 40 21.48 7.89 -4.67
CA ALA A 40 22.84 7.73 -4.13
C ALA A 40 23.17 8.76 -3.04
N VAL A 41 22.73 10.01 -3.23
CA VAL A 41 22.90 11.09 -2.24
C VAL A 41 22.04 10.82 -1.01
N VAL A 42 20.82 10.30 -1.18
CA VAL A 42 19.96 9.88 -0.05
C VAL A 42 20.65 8.83 0.80
N ILE A 43 21.22 7.78 0.20
CA ILE A 43 21.93 6.72 0.92
C ILE A 43 23.08 7.32 1.74
N GLN A 44 23.90 8.17 1.12
CA GLN A 44 25.03 8.82 1.78
C GLN A 44 24.56 9.66 2.98
N LYS A 45 23.55 10.53 2.76
CA LYS A 45 23.07 11.48 3.76
C LYS A 45 22.32 10.82 4.91
N MET A 46 21.45 9.85 4.63
CA MET A 46 20.75 9.11 5.68
C MET A 46 21.72 8.25 6.50
N THR A 47 22.76 7.69 5.87
CA THR A 47 23.81 6.96 6.62
C THR A 47 24.58 7.88 7.56
N ALA A 48 24.96 9.09 7.11
CA ALA A 48 25.62 10.07 7.97
C ALA A 48 24.72 10.49 9.15
N ALA A 49 23.43 10.74 8.90
CA ALA A 49 22.45 11.04 9.93
C ALA A 49 22.31 9.90 10.96
N ILE A 50 22.14 8.65 10.49
CA ILE A 50 22.05 7.45 11.35
C ILE A 50 23.30 7.27 12.22
N ASN A 51 24.49 7.47 11.65
CA ASN A 51 25.74 7.33 12.39
C ASN A 51 25.86 8.37 13.51
N ALA A 52 25.34 9.58 13.29
CA ALA A 52 25.38 10.66 14.27
C ALA A 52 24.21 10.58 15.29
N ASN A 53 23.04 10.09 14.88
CA ASN A 53 21.88 9.86 15.73
C ASN A 53 21.09 8.62 15.24
N PRO A 54 21.33 7.43 15.80
CA PRO A 54 20.72 6.18 15.31
C PRO A 54 19.29 5.96 15.79
N LYS A 55 18.80 6.74 16.76
CA LYS A 55 17.46 6.56 17.35
C LYS A 55 16.43 7.39 16.60
N GLU A 56 15.47 6.71 15.99
CA GLU A 56 14.31 7.34 15.35
C GLU A 56 13.34 7.93 16.39
N ASN A 57 12.62 8.99 16.01
CA ASN A 57 11.67 9.66 16.89
C ASN A 57 10.71 10.54 16.07
N ASP A 58 9.41 10.42 16.30
CA ASP A 58 8.37 11.28 15.70
C ASP A 58 8.47 12.75 16.18
N ASN A 59 9.16 13.02 17.28
CA ASN A 59 9.36 14.36 17.81
C ASN A 59 10.84 14.58 18.15
N ALA A 60 11.72 14.33 17.18
CA ALA A 60 13.13 14.64 17.34
C ALA A 60 13.33 16.15 17.44
N ARG A 61 13.86 16.62 18.57
CA ARG A 61 14.21 18.04 18.76
C ARG A 61 15.46 18.36 17.96
N THR A 62 15.37 19.41 17.15
CA THR A 62 16.48 19.91 16.31
C THR A 62 17.01 21.21 16.92
N TYR A 63 17.14 22.29 16.13
CA TYR A 63 17.55 23.60 16.65
C TYR A 63 16.39 24.30 17.36
N GLY A 64 16.65 24.78 18.58
CA GLY A 64 15.67 25.53 19.38
C GLY A 64 14.46 24.68 19.76
N ASN A 65 13.26 25.09 19.32
CA ASN A 65 11.98 24.43 19.62
C ASN A 65 11.35 23.78 18.37
N ILE A 66 12.15 23.47 17.36
CA ILE A 66 11.69 22.79 16.15
C ILE A 66 11.75 21.27 16.36
N PHE A 67 10.61 20.60 16.18
CA PHE A 67 10.47 19.15 16.25
C PHE A 67 10.19 18.61 14.84
N ILE A 68 10.79 17.46 14.51
CA ILE A 68 10.57 16.77 13.24
C ILE A 68 10.30 15.29 13.47
N ASN A 69 9.65 14.66 12.48
CA ASN A 69 9.62 13.21 12.36
C ASN A 69 10.97 12.76 11.79
N TYR A 70 11.76 12.05 12.59
CA TYR A 70 13.09 11.59 12.21
C TYR A 70 13.08 10.08 11.99
N HIS A 71 12.93 9.68 10.72
CA HIS A 71 12.88 8.29 10.26
C HIS A 71 13.90 8.03 9.13
N PRO A 72 15.21 8.15 9.39
CA PRO A 72 16.23 8.01 8.35
C PRO A 72 16.32 6.58 7.77
N TYR A 73 15.94 5.53 8.52
CA TYR A 73 15.96 4.16 7.98
C TYR A 73 14.89 4.00 6.89
N TYR A 74 13.70 4.59 7.06
CA TYR A 74 12.67 4.62 6.01
C TYR A 74 13.20 5.16 4.68
N TYR A 75 13.86 6.32 4.71
CA TYR A 75 14.37 6.96 3.49
C TYR A 75 15.59 6.26 2.90
N ARG A 76 16.46 5.68 3.74
CA ARG A 76 17.59 4.88 3.26
C ARG A 76 17.11 3.58 2.62
N GLY A 77 16.14 2.89 3.22
CA GLY A 77 15.49 1.70 2.67
C GLY A 77 14.82 1.97 1.34
N LEU A 78 14.09 3.10 1.23
CA LEU A 78 13.51 3.54 -0.03
C LEU A 78 14.58 3.78 -1.11
N ALA A 79 15.69 4.42 -0.76
CA ALA A 79 16.77 4.66 -1.70
C ALA A 79 17.47 3.35 -2.13
N HIS A 80 17.71 2.42 -1.19
CA HIS A 80 18.23 1.09 -1.48
C HIS A 80 17.33 0.33 -2.47
N LEU A 81 16.01 0.33 -2.22
CA LEU A 81 15.01 -0.27 -3.11
C LEU A 81 15.07 0.30 -4.53
N ARG A 82 15.26 1.62 -4.68
CA ARG A 82 15.35 2.30 -5.99
C ARG A 82 16.68 2.05 -6.71
N THR A 83 17.73 1.66 -5.99
CA THR A 83 19.05 1.37 -6.55
C THR A 83 19.33 -0.12 -6.75
N GLY A 84 18.34 -0.99 -6.53
CA GLY A 84 18.49 -2.44 -6.72
C GLY A 84 19.19 -3.17 -5.57
N LYS A 85 19.38 -2.50 -4.43
CA LYS A 85 19.99 -3.05 -3.21
C LYS A 85 18.91 -3.61 -2.29
N TYR A 86 18.30 -4.73 -2.68
CA TYR A 86 17.04 -5.18 -2.09
C TYR A 86 17.22 -5.72 -0.67
N GLU A 87 18.33 -6.40 -0.39
CA GLU A 87 18.68 -6.92 0.93
C GLU A 87 18.83 -5.79 1.95
N GLU A 88 19.58 -4.73 1.60
CA GLU A 88 19.73 -3.56 2.47
C GLU A 88 18.43 -2.78 2.63
N ALA A 89 17.58 -2.75 1.60
CA ALA A 89 16.26 -2.14 1.69
C ALA A 89 15.37 -2.86 2.71
N VAL A 90 15.30 -4.20 2.65
CA VAL A 90 14.52 -5.00 3.61
C VAL A 90 15.02 -4.76 5.04
N LYS A 91 16.33 -4.79 5.25
CA LYS A 91 16.92 -4.54 6.58
C LYS A 91 16.56 -3.16 7.13
N ASP A 92 16.62 -2.13 6.29
CA ASP A 92 16.26 -0.77 6.70
C ASP A 92 14.76 -0.65 7.03
N PHE A 93 13.88 -1.29 6.25
CA PHE A 93 12.44 -1.29 6.52
C PHE A 93 12.06 -2.12 7.76
N GLU A 94 12.82 -3.17 8.10
CA GLU A 94 12.63 -3.91 9.36
C GLU A 94 13.13 -3.11 10.58
N THR A 95 14.04 -2.16 10.37
CA THR A 95 14.63 -1.35 11.45
C THR A 95 13.80 -0.08 11.73
N THR A 96 13.15 0.47 10.70
CA THR A 96 12.41 1.73 10.86
C THR A 96 11.16 1.55 11.71
N SER A 97 10.85 2.56 12.52
CA SER A 97 9.80 2.60 13.52
C SER A 97 8.55 3.35 13.06
N GLY A 98 8.65 4.10 11.96
CA GLY A 98 7.55 4.90 11.44
C GLY A 98 7.76 5.35 9.98
N PRO A 99 6.69 5.81 9.32
CA PRO A 99 6.78 6.29 7.96
C PRO A 99 7.55 7.62 7.89
N GLY A 100 8.21 7.87 6.77
CA GLY A 100 8.77 9.19 6.48
C GLY A 100 7.69 10.27 6.35
N GLU A 101 8.09 11.53 6.52
CA GLU A 101 7.27 12.73 6.28
C GLU A 101 6.74 12.84 4.83
N ILE A 102 7.46 12.26 3.86
CA ILE A 102 7.06 12.25 2.45
C ILE A 102 6.33 10.95 2.18
N ASP A 103 5.04 11.03 1.85
CA ASP A 103 4.24 9.88 1.48
C ASP A 103 4.80 9.22 0.20
N ARG A 104 5.42 8.05 0.38
CA ARG A 104 5.98 7.21 -0.69
C ARG A 104 5.45 5.78 -0.62
N GLY A 105 4.33 5.58 0.08
CA GLY A 105 3.79 4.27 0.41
C GLY A 105 4.09 3.84 1.85
N SER A 106 3.31 2.88 2.32
CA SER A 106 3.47 2.30 3.65
C SER A 106 4.75 1.45 3.75
N ILE A 107 5.25 1.27 4.99
CA ILE A 107 6.40 0.40 5.24
C ILE A 107 6.13 -1.03 4.75
N ASP A 108 4.92 -1.56 4.99
CA ASP A 108 4.54 -2.91 4.59
C ASP A 108 4.55 -3.09 3.07
N GLU A 109 4.00 -2.14 2.31
CA GLU A 109 4.02 -2.18 0.84
C GLU A 109 5.45 -2.12 0.29
N LEU A 110 6.28 -1.22 0.82
CA LEU A 110 7.67 -1.06 0.39
C LEU A 110 8.53 -2.29 0.75
N MET A 111 8.30 -2.86 1.93
CA MET A 111 8.97 -4.09 2.36
C MET A 111 8.54 -5.29 1.50
N GLN A 112 7.26 -5.39 1.14
CA GLN A 112 6.76 -6.44 0.24
C GLN A 112 7.37 -6.31 -1.17
N ASP A 113 7.44 -5.09 -1.71
CA ASP A 113 8.10 -4.82 -3.00
C ASP A 113 9.58 -5.21 -2.97
N ALA A 114 10.30 -4.83 -1.91
CA ALA A 114 11.71 -5.18 -1.72
C ALA A 114 11.91 -6.71 -1.67
N LYS A 115 11.09 -7.43 -0.89
CA LYS A 115 11.14 -8.90 -0.78
C LYS A 115 10.82 -9.59 -2.11
N ALA A 116 9.83 -9.10 -2.85
CA ALA A 116 9.48 -9.64 -4.16
C ALA A 116 10.62 -9.47 -5.17
N LYS A 117 11.25 -8.28 -5.21
CA LYS A 117 12.39 -8.01 -6.09
C LYS A 117 13.64 -8.80 -5.72
N LEU A 118 13.90 -8.98 -4.43
CA LEU A 118 14.97 -9.85 -3.94
C LEU A 118 14.79 -11.30 -4.41
N ALA A 119 13.57 -11.85 -4.29
CA ALA A 119 13.26 -13.19 -4.74
C ALA A 119 13.41 -13.34 -6.27
N ALA A 120 12.98 -12.33 -7.02
CA ALA A 120 13.16 -12.30 -8.47
C ALA A 120 14.64 -12.24 -8.87
N ALA A 121 15.46 -11.43 -8.19
CA ALA A 121 16.90 -11.34 -8.44
C ALA A 121 17.68 -12.62 -8.08
N SER A 122 17.17 -13.39 -7.11
CA SER A 122 17.77 -14.66 -6.66
C SER A 122 17.33 -15.87 -7.49
N THR A 123 16.32 -15.72 -8.35
CA THR A 123 15.91 -16.81 -9.24
C THR A 123 16.93 -16.90 -10.37
N PRO A 124 17.67 -18.02 -10.53
CA PRO A 124 18.64 -18.16 -11.59
C PRO A 124 17.94 -17.93 -12.93
N GLU A 125 18.46 -16.97 -13.71
CA GLU A 125 18.06 -16.78 -15.09
C GLU A 125 18.18 -18.16 -15.79
N PRO A 126 17.15 -18.64 -16.52
CA PRO A 126 17.25 -19.93 -17.20
C PRO A 126 18.48 -19.91 -18.08
N GLN A 127 19.51 -20.66 -17.68
CA GLN A 127 20.71 -20.83 -18.50
C GLN A 127 20.23 -21.23 -19.90
N PRO A 128 20.63 -20.52 -20.97
CA PRO A 128 20.41 -20.98 -22.32
C PRO A 128 20.94 -22.41 -22.38
N ALA A 129 20.05 -23.37 -22.57
CA ALA A 129 20.40 -24.78 -22.52
C ALA A 129 21.56 -25.03 -23.48
N GLN A 130 22.71 -25.46 -22.95
CA GLN A 130 23.77 -26.01 -23.78
C GLN A 130 23.16 -27.18 -24.58
N PRO A 131 23.44 -27.29 -25.90
CA PRO A 131 22.86 -28.35 -26.72
C PRO A 131 23.39 -29.72 -26.25
N GLN A 132 22.62 -30.38 -25.39
CA GLN A 132 22.81 -31.79 -25.05
C GLN A 132 22.16 -32.68 -26.14
N PRO A 133 22.75 -33.83 -26.49
CA PRO A 133 22.12 -34.82 -27.36
C PRO A 133 20.81 -35.28 -26.71
N GLN A 134 19.70 -35.06 -27.41
CA GLN A 134 18.33 -35.18 -26.91
C GLN A 134 17.98 -36.63 -26.50
N PRO A 135 17.63 -36.90 -25.23
CA PRO A 135 16.71 -37.98 -24.87
C PRO A 135 15.30 -37.55 -25.30
N GLN A 136 14.54 -38.49 -25.89
CA GLN A 136 13.21 -38.23 -26.46
C GLN A 136 12.27 -37.53 -25.46
N PRO A 137 11.60 -36.44 -25.87
CA PRO A 137 10.71 -35.68 -24.99
C PRO A 137 9.44 -36.47 -24.73
N VAL A 138 9.17 -36.77 -23.46
CA VAL A 138 7.82 -37.00 -22.98
C VAL A 138 6.98 -35.73 -23.26
N PRO A 139 5.76 -35.83 -23.82
CA PRO A 139 4.94 -34.66 -24.11
C PRO A 139 4.64 -33.91 -22.81
N GLN A 140 5.27 -32.75 -22.61
CA GLN A 140 4.85 -31.84 -21.56
C GLN A 140 3.45 -31.31 -21.93
N PRO A 141 2.48 -31.32 -20.99
CA PRO A 141 1.18 -30.71 -21.22
C PRO A 141 1.39 -29.23 -21.55
N THR A 142 1.02 -28.84 -22.77
CA THR A 142 1.07 -27.46 -23.24
C THR A 142 0.28 -26.59 -22.26
N ARG A 143 0.96 -25.72 -21.52
CA ARG A 143 0.27 -24.70 -20.72
C ARG A 143 -0.65 -23.92 -21.65
N PRO A 144 -1.93 -23.70 -21.31
CA PRO A 144 -2.83 -22.90 -22.12
C PRO A 144 -2.19 -21.52 -22.37
N ALA A 145 -1.87 -21.23 -23.62
CA ALA A 145 -1.36 -19.92 -24.01
C ALA A 145 -2.51 -18.90 -23.85
N ILE A 146 -2.24 -17.82 -23.12
CA ILE A 146 -3.18 -16.71 -22.96
C ILE A 146 -3.37 -16.04 -24.31
N ASP A 147 -4.62 -15.78 -24.70
CA ASP A 147 -4.92 -15.06 -25.94
C ASP A 147 -4.54 -13.58 -25.81
N PRO A 148 -3.59 -13.06 -26.63
CA PRO A 148 -3.20 -11.65 -26.59
C PRO A 148 -4.35 -10.69 -26.90
N ALA A 149 -5.32 -11.09 -27.73
CA ALA A 149 -6.49 -10.28 -28.03
C ALA A 149 -7.40 -10.12 -26.79
N LEU A 150 -7.53 -11.18 -25.98
CA LEU A 150 -8.31 -11.14 -24.76
C LEU A 150 -7.66 -10.22 -23.70
N ARG A 151 -6.33 -10.26 -23.60
CA ARG A 151 -5.58 -9.35 -22.71
C ARG A 151 -5.76 -7.88 -23.12
N GLN A 152 -5.72 -7.59 -24.42
CA GLN A 152 -5.97 -6.24 -24.94
C GLN A 152 -7.41 -5.77 -24.65
N ARG A 153 -8.39 -6.68 -24.80
CA ARG A 153 -9.80 -6.39 -24.49
C ARG A 153 -10.01 -6.06 -23.00
N ALA A 154 -9.41 -6.84 -22.11
CA ALA A 154 -9.45 -6.58 -20.66
C ALA A 154 -8.84 -5.22 -20.29
N ALA A 155 -7.68 -4.88 -20.86
CA ALA A 155 -7.07 -3.56 -20.66
C ALA A 155 -7.97 -2.41 -21.12
N THR A 156 -8.62 -2.58 -22.29
CA THR A 156 -9.54 -1.58 -22.85
C THR A 156 -10.78 -1.40 -21.97
N ALA A 157 -11.37 -2.48 -21.46
CA ALA A 157 -12.54 -2.43 -20.58
C ALA A 157 -12.23 -1.70 -19.25
N ILE A 158 -11.06 -1.96 -18.65
CA ILE A 158 -10.60 -1.26 -17.44
C ILE A 158 -10.48 0.25 -17.69
N GLU A 159 -9.92 0.65 -18.84
CA GLU A 159 -9.75 2.06 -19.18
C GLU A 159 -11.10 2.77 -19.39
N GLN A 160 -12.04 2.10 -20.07
CA GLN A 160 -13.41 2.61 -20.22
C GLN A 160 -14.10 2.78 -18.86
N ALA A 161 -13.95 1.82 -17.94
CA ALA A 161 -14.48 1.92 -16.58
C ALA A 161 -13.92 3.12 -15.82
N LYS A 162 -12.61 3.38 -15.93
CA LYS A 162 -11.96 4.55 -15.31
C LYS A 162 -12.51 5.87 -15.86
N GLN A 163 -12.71 5.95 -17.18
CA GLN A 163 -13.29 7.14 -17.81
C GLN A 163 -14.72 7.41 -17.30
N ARG A 164 -15.55 6.37 -17.16
CA ARG A 164 -16.92 6.48 -16.61
C ARG A 164 -16.92 6.92 -15.15
N LEU A 165 -15.98 6.42 -14.35
CA LEU A 165 -15.81 6.85 -12.96
C LEU A 165 -15.40 8.34 -12.88
N GLY A 166 -14.53 8.80 -13.77
CA GLY A 166 -14.19 10.22 -13.92
C GLY A 166 -15.41 11.08 -14.25
N ALA A 167 -16.29 10.63 -15.15
CA ALA A 167 -17.54 11.31 -15.46
C ALA A 167 -18.52 11.33 -14.27
N ALA A 168 -18.60 10.26 -13.47
CA ALA A 168 -19.37 10.23 -12.22
C ALA A 168 -18.82 11.23 -11.18
N GLN A 169 -17.49 11.35 -11.09
CA GLN A 169 -16.84 12.33 -10.23
C GLN A 169 -17.16 13.77 -10.65
N GLN A 170 -17.16 14.07 -11.95
CA GLN A 170 -17.55 15.38 -12.49
C GLN A 170 -19.02 15.74 -12.17
N ARG A 171 -19.89 14.73 -12.13
CA ARG A 171 -21.29 14.87 -11.67
C ARG A 171 -21.42 15.05 -10.15
N LYS A 172 -20.31 15.08 -9.39
CA LYS A 172 -20.29 15.10 -7.91
C LYS A 172 -21.02 13.90 -7.28
N ALA A 173 -21.05 12.76 -7.98
CA ALA A 173 -21.66 11.52 -7.48
C ALA A 173 -20.75 10.76 -6.49
N THR A 174 -19.66 11.38 -6.02
CA THR A 174 -18.64 10.75 -5.17
C THR A 174 -19.17 10.28 -3.81
N ALA A 175 -20.27 10.87 -3.34
CA ALA A 175 -20.94 10.46 -2.11
C ALA A 175 -21.95 9.30 -2.28
N SER A 176 -22.21 8.89 -3.53
CA SER A 176 -23.17 7.82 -3.78
C SER A 176 -22.57 6.44 -3.46
N PRO A 177 -23.35 5.50 -2.88
CA PRO A 177 -22.88 4.13 -2.65
C PRO A 177 -22.44 3.41 -3.94
N GLN A 178 -23.04 3.76 -5.07
CA GLN A 178 -22.72 3.19 -6.38
C GLN A 178 -21.31 3.61 -6.82
N TYR A 179 -20.90 4.85 -6.53
CA TYR A 179 -19.55 5.32 -6.85
C TYR A 179 -18.47 4.56 -6.06
N SER A 180 -18.68 4.34 -4.76
CA SER A 180 -17.72 3.57 -3.94
C SER A 180 -17.64 2.10 -4.36
N GLN A 181 -18.78 1.49 -4.70
CA GLN A 181 -18.82 0.13 -5.26
C GLN A 181 -18.10 0.04 -6.61
N ALA A 182 -18.31 1.01 -7.50
CA ALA A 182 -17.61 1.09 -8.79
C ALA A 182 -16.09 1.18 -8.59
N LEU A 183 -15.63 2.01 -7.64
CA LEU A 183 -14.22 2.17 -7.33
C LEU A 183 -13.58 0.87 -6.81
N GLN A 184 -14.29 0.15 -5.94
CA GLN A 184 -13.84 -1.15 -5.44
C GLN A 184 -13.75 -2.19 -6.58
N ALA A 185 -14.74 -2.23 -7.47
CA ALA A 185 -14.75 -3.14 -8.62
C ALA A 185 -13.63 -2.84 -9.64
N ILE A 186 -13.30 -1.57 -9.90
CA ILE A 186 -12.14 -1.21 -10.74
C ILE A 186 -10.83 -1.61 -10.07
N THR A 187 -10.73 -1.44 -8.75
CA THR A 187 -9.52 -1.80 -8.00
C THR A 187 -9.28 -3.30 -8.06
N SER A 188 -10.31 -4.11 -7.82
CA SER A 188 -10.22 -5.57 -7.93
C SER A 188 -9.90 -6.03 -9.36
N ALA A 189 -10.50 -5.41 -10.38
CA ALA A 189 -10.21 -5.71 -11.79
C ALA A 189 -8.74 -5.42 -12.16
N ASN A 190 -8.15 -4.30 -11.71
CA ASN A 190 -6.73 -4.02 -11.96
C ASN A 190 -5.81 -5.03 -11.29
N THR A 191 -6.09 -5.41 -10.03
CA THR A 191 -5.30 -6.42 -9.31
C THR A 191 -5.38 -7.79 -10.00
N GLN A 192 -6.59 -8.21 -10.40
CA GLN A 192 -6.79 -9.47 -11.12
C GLN A 192 -6.13 -9.46 -12.52
N PHE A 193 -6.17 -8.34 -13.24
CA PHE A 193 -5.53 -8.21 -14.54
C PHE A 193 -4.01 -8.43 -14.47
N GLY A 194 -3.35 -7.87 -13.45
CA GLY A 194 -1.91 -8.08 -13.23
C GLY A 194 -1.56 -9.52 -12.83
N ALA A 195 -2.48 -10.22 -12.17
CA ALA A 195 -2.30 -11.59 -11.70
C ALA A 195 -2.81 -12.67 -12.69
N ALA A 196 -3.46 -12.28 -13.79
CA ALA A 196 -4.14 -13.21 -14.71
C ALA A 196 -3.16 -14.19 -15.38
N LYS A 197 -3.41 -15.48 -15.18
CA LYS A 197 -2.62 -16.59 -15.75
C LYS A 197 -3.39 -17.37 -16.82
N THR A 198 -4.69 -17.17 -16.90
CA THR A 198 -5.59 -17.90 -17.81
C THR A 198 -6.52 -16.96 -18.57
N ASN A 199 -7.14 -17.46 -19.64
CA ASN A 199 -8.19 -16.73 -20.36
C ASN A 199 -9.45 -16.55 -19.49
N GLU A 200 -9.70 -17.46 -18.55
CA GLU A 200 -10.81 -17.34 -17.60
C GLU A 200 -10.61 -16.14 -16.67
N ASP A 201 -9.39 -15.95 -16.14
CA ASP A 201 -9.04 -14.78 -15.33
C ASP A 201 -9.31 -13.46 -16.09
N LEU A 202 -8.89 -13.40 -17.35
CA LEU A 202 -9.11 -12.21 -18.18
C LEU A 202 -10.59 -11.97 -18.49
N THR A 203 -11.38 -13.04 -18.64
CA THR A 203 -12.83 -12.92 -18.85
C THR A 203 -13.52 -12.40 -17.57
N ALA A 204 -13.07 -12.85 -16.39
CA ALA A 204 -13.54 -12.33 -15.11
C ALA A 204 -13.19 -10.85 -14.91
N VAL A 205 -11.98 -10.43 -15.32
CA VAL A 205 -11.55 -9.03 -15.32
C VAL A 205 -12.46 -8.16 -16.20
N ILE A 206 -12.77 -8.62 -17.42
CA ILE A 206 -13.69 -7.90 -18.33
C ILE A 206 -15.06 -7.73 -17.67
N ALA A 207 -15.63 -8.81 -17.12
CA ALA A 207 -16.93 -8.77 -16.45
C ALA A 207 -16.94 -7.82 -15.23
N ALA A 208 -15.85 -7.79 -14.44
CA ALA A 208 -15.70 -6.88 -13.31
C ALA A 208 -15.62 -5.41 -13.76
N ALA A 209 -14.88 -5.12 -14.85
CA ALA A 209 -14.79 -3.79 -15.43
C ALA A 209 -16.14 -3.31 -16.00
N ASP A 210 -16.88 -4.20 -16.68
CA ASP A 210 -18.22 -3.89 -17.20
C ASP A 210 -19.23 -3.59 -16.07
N ASN A 211 -19.18 -4.35 -14.96
CA ASN A 211 -20.01 -4.09 -13.79
C ASN A 211 -19.66 -2.73 -13.16
N ALA A 212 -18.37 -2.41 -13.04
CA ALA A 212 -17.93 -1.10 -12.57
C ALA A 212 -18.46 0.05 -13.44
N MET A 213 -18.53 -0.13 -14.76
CA MET A 213 -19.13 0.86 -15.67
C MET A 213 -20.60 1.09 -15.36
N LEU A 214 -21.39 0.02 -15.19
CA LEU A 214 -22.82 0.12 -14.86
C LEU A 214 -23.05 0.84 -13.50
N LEU A 215 -22.21 0.54 -12.51
CA LEU A 215 -22.23 1.21 -11.21
C LEU A 215 -21.86 2.70 -11.32
N ALA A 216 -20.82 3.02 -12.11
CA ALA A 216 -20.41 4.41 -12.33
C ALA A 216 -21.48 5.23 -13.09
N ASP A 217 -22.16 4.63 -14.06
CA ASP A 217 -23.23 5.31 -14.79
C ASP A 217 -24.47 5.56 -13.91
N SER A 218 -24.82 4.60 -13.05
CA SER A 218 -25.94 4.71 -12.09
C SER A 218 -25.67 5.62 -10.88
N ALA A 219 -24.41 5.99 -10.64
CA ALA A 219 -24.04 6.95 -9.62
C ALA A 219 -24.63 8.34 -9.94
N THR A 220 -25.56 8.79 -9.10
CA THR A 220 -26.19 10.11 -9.18
C THR A 220 -25.73 11.01 -8.05
N ALA A 221 -25.70 12.32 -8.28
CA ALA A 221 -25.46 13.28 -7.21
C ALA A 221 -26.60 13.15 -6.17
N PRO A 222 -26.30 13.26 -4.86
CA PRO A 222 -27.35 13.38 -3.87
C PRO A 222 -28.23 14.57 -4.26
N ALA A 223 -29.51 14.30 -4.56
CA ALA A 223 -30.45 15.36 -4.89
C ALA A 223 -30.40 16.38 -3.76
N THR A 224 -29.98 17.61 -4.07
CA THR A 224 -30.05 18.71 -3.12
C THR A 224 -31.50 18.77 -2.69
N ALA A 225 -31.77 18.44 -1.42
CA ALA A 225 -33.12 18.43 -0.88
C ALA A 225 -33.71 19.84 -1.07
N THR A 226 -34.47 20.02 -2.15
CA THR A 226 -35.38 21.14 -2.29
C THR A 226 -36.37 20.94 -1.16
N THR A 227 -36.27 21.81 -0.17
CA THR A 227 -37.11 21.87 1.04
C THR A 227 -38.58 21.98 0.65
N ALA A 228 -39.22 20.84 0.36
CA ALA A 228 -40.66 20.70 0.43
C ALA A 228 -41.04 20.57 1.92
N PRO A 229 -42.11 21.24 2.37
CA PRO A 229 -42.51 21.24 3.78
C PRO A 229 -42.78 19.80 4.27
N PRO A 230 -42.33 19.44 5.49
CA PRO A 230 -42.35 18.06 5.96
C PRO A 230 -43.78 17.58 6.24
N THR A 231 -44.28 16.65 5.43
CA THR A 231 -45.44 15.82 5.80
C THR A 231 -44.99 14.74 6.79
N LYS A 232 -45.57 14.76 7.99
CA LYS A 232 -45.15 14.08 9.24
C LYS A 232 -45.15 12.53 9.26
N THR A 233 -45.21 11.83 8.14
CA THR A 233 -45.45 10.37 8.14
C THR A 233 -44.24 9.49 7.81
N THR A 234 -43.10 10.05 7.39
CA THR A 234 -41.96 9.24 6.89
C THR A 234 -40.92 8.84 7.95
N SER A 235 -40.97 9.41 9.16
CA SER A 235 -39.87 9.29 10.14
C SER A 235 -39.78 7.94 10.88
N VAL A 236 -40.79 7.07 10.78
CA VAL A 236 -40.78 5.77 11.47
C VAL A 236 -40.13 4.67 10.61
N THR A 237 -40.28 4.75 9.29
CA THR A 237 -39.78 3.72 8.37
C THR A 237 -38.26 3.72 8.26
N ASP A 238 -37.61 4.90 8.25
CA ASP A 238 -36.14 4.99 8.19
C ASP A 238 -35.44 4.51 9.48
N ILE A 239 -36.07 4.68 10.64
CA ILE A 239 -35.50 4.21 11.92
C ILE A 239 -35.49 2.68 11.98
N VAL A 240 -36.56 2.04 11.50
CA VAL A 240 -36.68 0.59 11.51
C VAL A 240 -35.78 -0.06 10.46
N LEU A 241 -35.72 0.47 9.24
CA LEU A 241 -34.85 -0.10 8.20
C LEU A 241 -33.36 0.10 8.51
N GLY A 242 -32.96 1.26 9.04
CA GLY A 242 -31.56 1.55 9.35
C GLY A 242 -30.99 0.66 10.48
N ALA A 243 -31.83 0.21 11.41
CA ALA A 243 -31.43 -0.74 12.46
C ALA A 243 -31.24 -2.15 11.89
N THR A 244 -32.12 -2.60 11.00
CA THR A 244 -32.06 -3.91 10.35
C THR A 244 -30.81 -4.04 9.47
N THR A 245 -30.50 -3.02 8.65
CA THR A 245 -29.32 -3.04 7.77
C THR A 245 -28.01 -3.16 8.55
N ARG A 246 -27.89 -2.48 9.70
CA ARG A 246 -26.70 -2.58 10.55
C ARG A 246 -26.54 -3.99 11.13
N ARG A 247 -27.63 -4.62 11.57
CA ARG A 247 -27.59 -5.98 12.15
C ARG A 247 -27.24 -7.04 11.10
N VAL A 248 -27.74 -6.91 9.87
CA VAL A 248 -27.37 -7.79 8.75
C VAL A 248 -25.88 -7.69 8.45
N ARG A 249 -25.31 -6.48 8.43
CA ARG A 249 -23.87 -6.29 8.19
C ARG A 249 -23.01 -6.99 9.24
N VAL A 250 -23.33 -6.82 10.52
CA VAL A 250 -22.58 -7.46 11.62
C VAL A 250 -22.62 -8.99 11.53
N ALA A 251 -23.78 -9.57 11.19
CA ALA A 251 -23.90 -11.02 11.02
C ALA A 251 -23.09 -11.53 9.82
N LEU A 252 -23.05 -10.78 8.72
CA LEU A 252 -22.22 -11.12 7.55
C LEU A 252 -20.72 -10.98 7.85
N GLU A 253 -20.30 -9.95 8.58
CA GLU A 253 -18.91 -9.78 9.00
C GLU A 253 -18.43 -10.91 9.91
N ALA A 254 -19.28 -11.43 10.79
CA ALA A 254 -18.98 -12.63 11.58
C ALA A 254 -18.83 -13.87 10.69
N TYR A 255 -19.72 -14.05 9.71
CA TYR A 255 -19.67 -15.18 8.78
C TYR A 255 -18.36 -15.20 7.97
N PHE A 256 -17.93 -14.06 7.42
CA PHE A 256 -16.69 -13.98 6.63
C PHE A 256 -15.41 -14.12 7.45
N ARG A 257 -15.46 -13.87 8.77
CA ARG A 257 -14.34 -14.14 9.69
C ARG A 257 -14.25 -15.60 10.15
N GLY A 258 -15.21 -16.44 9.78
CA GLY A 258 -15.29 -17.83 10.22
C GLY A 258 -15.99 -18.03 11.57
N ASP A 259 -16.56 -16.97 12.15
CA ASP A 259 -17.28 -17.00 13.43
C ASP A 259 -18.75 -17.43 13.21
N PHE A 260 -18.95 -18.68 12.78
CA PHE A 260 -20.27 -19.19 12.35
C PHE A 260 -21.34 -19.18 13.46
N ASP A 261 -20.94 -19.37 14.72
CA ASP A 261 -21.84 -19.36 15.87
C ASP A 261 -22.42 -17.96 16.14
N ASP A 262 -21.62 -16.91 15.93
CA ASP A 262 -22.05 -15.53 16.10
C ASP A 262 -22.89 -15.07 14.90
N ALA A 263 -22.51 -15.48 13.68
CA ALA A 263 -23.31 -15.25 12.49
C ALA A 263 -24.71 -15.88 12.61
N SER A 264 -24.78 -17.14 13.03
CA SER A 264 -26.04 -17.89 13.18
C SER A 264 -26.97 -17.24 14.21
N ARG A 265 -26.43 -16.85 15.38
CA ARG A 265 -27.19 -16.11 16.40
C ARG A 265 -27.67 -14.75 15.88
N GLY A 266 -26.85 -14.04 15.10
CA GLY A 266 -27.21 -12.78 14.45
C GLY A 266 -28.40 -12.92 13.51
N PHE A 267 -28.38 -13.92 12.62
CA PHE A 267 -29.49 -14.18 11.68
C PHE A 267 -30.76 -14.68 12.37
N GLN A 268 -30.64 -15.52 13.40
CA GLN A 268 -31.80 -16.01 14.15
C GLN A 268 -32.51 -14.88 14.89
N LYS A 269 -31.77 -13.92 15.45
CA LYS A 269 -32.36 -12.73 16.07
C LYS A 269 -33.03 -11.83 15.04
N LEU A 270 -32.42 -11.69 13.86
CA LEU A 270 -33.00 -10.92 12.75
C LEU A 270 -34.33 -11.51 12.27
N SER A 271 -34.44 -12.84 12.19
CA SER A 271 -35.66 -13.51 11.75
C SER A 271 -36.79 -13.45 12.78
N GLN A 272 -36.46 -13.38 14.08
CA GLN A 272 -37.42 -13.16 15.16
C GLN A 272 -37.98 -11.72 15.19
N ASP A 273 -37.14 -10.74 14.84
CA ASP A 273 -37.50 -9.32 14.87
C ASP A 273 -38.24 -8.85 13.61
N LEU A 274 -38.23 -9.64 12.52
CA LEU A 274 -38.98 -9.32 11.31
C LEU A 274 -40.48 -9.55 11.54
N PRO A 275 -41.35 -8.58 11.20
CA PRO A 275 -42.79 -8.76 11.32
C PRO A 275 -43.22 -9.94 10.46
N LYS A 276 -43.86 -10.93 11.08
CA LYS A 276 -44.50 -12.01 10.35
C LYS A 276 -45.67 -11.38 9.59
N ASN A 277 -45.56 -11.31 8.26
CA ASN A 277 -46.69 -10.96 7.42
C ASN A 277 -47.73 -12.07 7.60
N GLY A 278 -48.72 -11.81 8.46
CA GLY A 278 -49.92 -12.63 8.63
C GLY A 278 -50.96 -12.29 7.58
#